data_AF-A0A934V9V3-F1
#
_entry.id   AF-A0A934V9V3-F1
#
_cell.length_a   1.000
_cell.length_b   1.000
_cell.length_c   1.000
_cell.angle_alpha   90.00
_cell.angle_beta   90.00
_cell.angle_gamma   90.00
#
_symmetry.space_group_name_H-M   'P 1'
#
loop_
_entity.id
_entity.type
_entity.pdbx_description
1 polymer ?
#
loop_
_entity_poly.entity_id
_entity_poly.type
_entity_poly.pdbx_seq_one_letter_code
_entity_poly.pdbx_strand_id
1 'polypeptide(L)'
;MDGTPHRGFRVDEGAYADYARAIDPAGDDLRGAGDSHVAPHVELAGDGFSSMGSEAGFAGAYSARMRGLSERLGNLGGQWRQMGDAARATSANYDAVEADQQAEIDRLGRELR
;
A
#
# COMPACT_ATOMS: atom_id res chain seq x y z
N MET A 1 29.26 -12.82 9.22
CA MET A 1 28.02 -13.34 9.82
C MET A 1 28.42 -14.12 11.06
N ASP A 2 28.48 -13.46 12.22
CA ASP A 2 28.86 -14.12 13.48
C ASP A 2 27.59 -14.72 14.10
N GLY A 3 27.60 -16.04 14.30
CA GLY A 3 26.43 -16.89 14.56
C GLY A 3 25.92 -16.84 16.00
N THR A 4 25.88 -15.67 16.62
CA THR A 4 25.35 -15.52 17.98
C THR A 4 23.82 -15.64 17.95
N PRO A 5 23.19 -16.53 18.75
CA PRO A 5 21.74 -16.62 18.82
C PRO A 5 21.16 -15.33 19.39
N HIS A 6 20.56 -14.50 18.53
CA HIS A 6 19.91 -13.26 18.97
C HIS A 6 18.55 -13.60 19.60
N ARG A 7 18.45 -13.51 20.93
CA ARG A 7 17.16 -13.55 21.64
C ARG A 7 16.44 -12.20 21.43
N GLY A 8 15.68 -12.06 20.35
CA GLY A 8 14.84 -10.89 20.09
C GLY A 8 14.34 -10.81 18.64
N PHE A 9 13.34 -9.95 18.39
CA PHE A 9 12.97 -9.53 17.04
C PHE A 9 14.09 -8.63 16.51
N ARG A 10 14.91 -9.13 15.57
CA ARG A 10 15.90 -8.32 14.85
C ARG A 10 15.31 -7.92 13.52
N VAL A 11 15.29 -6.61 13.27
CA VAL A 11 14.95 -6.03 11.98
C VAL A 11 16.22 -5.38 11.46
N ASP A 12 16.54 -5.62 10.18
CA ASP A 12 17.68 -4.95 9.56
C ASP A 12 17.38 -3.45 9.43
N GLU A 13 18.39 -2.62 9.71
CA GLU A 13 18.26 -1.17 9.61
C GLU A 13 17.72 -0.78 8.23
N GLY A 14 16.67 0.04 8.21
CA GLY A 14 16.03 0.47 6.96
C GLY A 14 15.12 -0.55 6.28
N ALA A 15 14.98 -1.80 6.77
CA ALA A 15 14.18 -2.83 6.10
C ALA A 15 12.72 -2.42 5.86
N TYR A 16 12.08 -1.75 6.83
CA TYR A 16 10.71 -1.24 6.66
C TYR A 16 10.62 -0.03 5.74
N ALA A 17 11.65 0.83 5.74
CA ALA A 17 11.71 1.97 4.83
C ALA A 17 11.91 1.52 3.37
N ASP A 18 12.75 0.51 3.15
CA ASP A 18 12.98 -0.10 1.85
C ASP A 18 11.74 -0.86 1.37
N TYR A 19 11.08 -1.59 2.27
CA TYR A 19 9.79 -2.21 1.97
C TYR A 19 8.74 -1.19 1.56
N ALA A 20 8.57 -0.10 2.34
CA ALA A 20 7.63 0.98 2.01
C ALA A 20 7.94 1.57 0.63
N ARG A 21 9.20 1.90 0.35
CA ARG A 21 9.63 2.44 -0.95
C ARG A 21 9.36 1.48 -2.11
N ALA A 22 9.49 0.17 -1.89
CA ALA A 22 9.24 -0.83 -2.90
C ALA A 22 7.75 -0.98 -3.25
N ILE A 23 6.85 -0.74 -2.28
CA ILE A 23 5.41 -0.95 -2.47
C ILE A 23 4.63 0.33 -2.80
N ASP A 24 5.20 1.51 -2.54
CA ASP A 24 4.59 2.80 -2.86
C ASP A 24 4.12 2.91 -4.33
N PRO A 25 4.92 2.50 -5.34
CA PRO A 25 4.51 2.61 -6.74
C PRO A 25 3.26 1.79 -7.03
N ALA A 26 3.06 0.65 -6.36
CA ALA A 26 1.93 -0.25 -6.63
C ALA A 26 0.57 0.44 -6.39
N GLY A 27 0.48 1.33 -5.39
CA GLY A 27 -0.75 2.06 -5.11
C GLY A 27 -1.09 3.09 -6.19
N ASP A 28 -0.07 3.72 -6.77
CA ASP A 28 -0.22 4.72 -7.83
C ASP A 28 -0.40 4.06 -9.20
N ASP A 29 0.30 2.96 -9.47
CA ASP A 29 0.14 2.14 -10.68
C ASP A 29 -1.28 1.60 -10.80
N LEU A 30 -1.86 1.10 -9.69
CA LEU A 30 -3.25 0.61 -9.67
C LEU A 30 -4.27 1.71 -9.94
N ARG A 31 -4.02 2.92 -9.41
CA ARG A 31 -4.86 4.09 -9.70
C ARG A 31 -4.74 4.48 -11.16
N GLY A 32 -3.51 4.63 -11.66
CA GLY A 32 -3.24 4.97 -13.06
C GLY A 32 -3.82 3.97 -14.05
N ALA A 33 -3.78 2.67 -13.72
CA ALA A 33 -4.43 1.62 -14.51
C ALA A 33 -5.97 1.73 -14.49
N GLY A 34 -6.56 2.07 -13.34
CA GLY A 34 -7.99 2.36 -13.23
C GLY A 34 -8.40 3.54 -14.12
N ASP A 35 -7.66 4.64 -14.05
CA ASP A 35 -7.94 5.84 -14.82
C ASP A 35 -7.73 5.63 -16.33
N SER A 36 -6.70 4.89 -16.72
CA SER A 36 -6.34 4.70 -18.14
C SER A 36 -7.17 3.62 -18.84
N HIS A 37 -7.58 2.57 -18.11
CA HIS A 37 -8.14 1.36 -18.72
C HIS A 37 -9.54 1.01 -18.25
N VAL A 38 -10.05 1.63 -17.17
CA VAL A 38 -11.39 1.32 -16.64
C VAL A 38 -12.31 2.52 -16.75
N ALA A 39 -11.87 3.71 -16.34
CA ALA A 39 -12.66 4.93 -16.38
C ALA A 39 -13.27 5.25 -17.76
N PRO A 40 -12.57 5.08 -18.90
CA PRO A 40 -13.14 5.37 -20.23
C PRO A 40 -14.31 4.47 -20.63
N HIS A 41 -14.54 3.36 -19.91
CA HIS A 41 -15.60 2.40 -20.19
C HIS A 41 -16.77 2.47 -19.20
N VAL A 42 -16.70 3.38 -18.21
CA VAL A 42 -17.75 3.59 -17.20
C VAL A 42 -18.95 4.35 -17.77
N GLU A 43 -18.71 5.19 -18.79
CA GLU A 43 -19.76 5.88 -19.53
C GLU A 43 -19.77 5.39 -20.98
N LEU A 44 -20.68 4.46 -21.29
CA LEU A 44 -20.95 4.05 -22.66
C LEU A 44 -21.85 5.10 -23.34
N ALA A 45 -21.30 6.29 -23.60
CA ALA A 45 -21.98 7.38 -24.31
C ALA A 45 -21.40 7.49 -25.73
N GLY A 46 -21.78 6.54 -26.60
CA GLY A 46 -21.36 6.54 -28.00
C GLY A 46 -22.51 6.06 -28.89
N ASP A 47 -22.98 6.97 -29.75
CA ASP A 47 -24.30 7.01 -30.39
C ASP A 47 -24.72 5.80 -31.26
N GLY A 48 -23.86 4.80 -31.44
CA GLY A 48 -24.17 3.57 -32.19
C GLY A 48 -24.39 2.32 -31.33
N PHE A 49 -23.78 2.23 -30.14
CA PHE A 49 -23.86 1.04 -29.27
C PHE A 49 -24.95 1.20 -28.19
N SER A 50 -25.27 2.44 -27.84
CA SER A 50 -26.21 2.76 -26.77
C SER A 50 -27.67 2.55 -27.14
N SER A 51 -28.06 2.46 -28.41
CA SER A 51 -29.46 2.19 -28.79
C SER A 51 -29.78 0.68 -28.72
N MET A 52 -29.08 -0.16 -29.49
CA MET A 52 -29.25 -1.63 -29.46
C MET A 52 -28.75 -2.27 -28.16
N GLY A 53 -27.66 -1.76 -27.57
CA GLY A 53 -27.11 -2.29 -26.32
C GLY A 53 -27.93 -1.96 -25.08
N SER A 54 -28.71 -0.86 -25.12
CA SER A 54 -29.66 -0.52 -24.05
C SER A 54 -30.94 -1.36 -24.14
N GLU A 55 -31.44 -1.65 -25.35
CA GLU A 55 -32.56 -2.58 -25.56
C GLU A 55 -32.26 -3.99 -25.06
N ALA A 56 -31.00 -4.44 -25.15
CA ALA A 56 -30.57 -5.75 -24.66
C ALA A 56 -30.12 -5.78 -23.19
N GLY A 57 -30.08 -4.64 -22.49
CA GLY A 57 -29.58 -4.52 -21.10
C GLY A 57 -28.07 -4.68 -20.92
N PHE A 58 -27.34 -5.05 -21.99
CA PHE A 58 -25.91 -5.28 -22.00
C PHE A 58 -25.10 -4.02 -21.67
N ALA A 59 -25.48 -2.86 -22.21
CA ALA A 59 -24.77 -1.61 -21.95
C ALA A 59 -24.81 -1.23 -20.46
N GLY A 60 -25.93 -1.47 -19.79
CA GLY A 60 -26.10 -1.27 -18.35
C GLY A 60 -25.26 -2.24 -17.52
N ALA A 61 -25.31 -3.54 -17.85
CA ALA A 61 -24.51 -4.56 -17.17
C ALA A 61 -23.00 -4.32 -17.32
N TYR A 62 -22.56 -3.92 -18.52
CA TYR A 62 -21.18 -3.57 -18.80
C TYR A 62 -20.73 -2.34 -18.00
N SER A 63 -21.50 -1.25 -18.03
CA SER A 63 -21.19 -0.03 -17.27
C SER A 63 -21.13 -0.30 -15.75
N ALA A 64 -22.06 -1.10 -15.23
CA ALA A 64 -22.06 -1.52 -13.82
C ALA A 64 -20.82 -2.37 -13.47
N ARG A 65 -20.41 -3.27 -14.38
CA ARG A 65 -19.19 -4.07 -14.22
C ARG A 65 -17.94 -3.19 -14.18
N MET A 66 -17.84 -2.20 -15.07
CA MET A 66 -16.70 -1.28 -15.13
C MET A 66 -16.63 -0.37 -13.89
N ARG A 67 -17.78 0.11 -13.38
CA ARG A 67 -17.82 0.83 -12.09
C ARG A 67 -17.32 -0.04 -10.94
N GLY A 68 -17.78 -1.28 -10.85
CA GLY A 68 -17.31 -2.20 -9.81
C GLY A 68 -15.82 -2.54 -9.92
N LEU A 69 -15.24 -2.55 -11.13
CA LEU A 69 -13.80 -2.68 -11.32
C LEU A 69 -13.05 -1.42 -10.86
N SER A 70 -13.57 -0.23 -11.20
CA SER A 70 -13.00 1.05 -10.78
C SER A 70 -12.96 1.19 -9.26
N GLU A 71 -14.04 0.84 -8.57
CA GLU A 71 -14.10 0.86 -7.10
C GLU A 71 -13.09 -0.11 -6.48
N ARG A 72 -12.96 -1.32 -7.02
CA ARG A 72 -11.99 -2.31 -6.53
C ARG A 72 -10.55 -1.87 -6.71
N LEU A 73 -10.22 -1.27 -7.86
CA LEU A 73 -8.88 -0.72 -8.11
C LEU A 73 -8.57 0.45 -7.17
N GLY A 74 -9.55 1.35 -6.95
CA GLY A 74 -9.42 2.44 -5.98
C GLY A 74 -9.17 1.91 -4.55
N ASN A 75 -9.94 0.91 -4.13
CA ASN A 75 -9.78 0.29 -2.82
C ASN A 75 -8.41 -0.40 -2.66
N LEU A 76 -7.98 -1.17 -3.67
CA LEU A 76 -6.68 -1.81 -3.68
C LEU A 76 -5.55 -0.78 -3.61
N GLY A 77 -5.60 0.28 -4.43
CA GLY A 77 -4.60 1.35 -4.38
C GLY A 77 -4.56 2.06 -3.02
N GLY A 78 -5.71 2.19 -2.34
CA GLY A 78 -5.79 2.67 -0.96
C GLY A 78 -5.13 1.73 0.05
N GLN A 79 -5.33 0.42 -0.09
CA GLN A 79 -4.72 -0.59 0.79
C GLN A 79 -3.19 -0.63 0.64
N TRP A 80 -2.65 -0.49 -0.58
CA TRP A 80 -1.22 -0.41 -0.80
C TRP A 80 -0.58 0.80 -0.11
N ARG A 81 -1.20 1.98 -0.19
CA ARG A 81 -0.76 3.16 0.58
C ARG A 81 -0.78 2.92 2.08
N GLN A 82 -1.87 2.36 2.60
CA GLN A 82 -1.99 2.03 4.03
C GLN A 82 -0.87 1.08 4.48
N MET A 83 -0.48 0.13 3.64
CA MET A 83 0.60 -0.79 3.95
C MET A 83 1.97 -0.09 3.98
N GLY A 84 2.21 0.87 3.07
CA GLY A 84 3.41 1.73 3.10
C GLY A 84 3.47 2.56 4.38
N ASP A 85 2.36 3.16 4.79
CA ASP A 85 2.27 3.96 6.01
C ASP A 85 2.50 3.11 7.27
N ALA A 86 1.91 1.91 7.32
CA ALA A 86 2.11 0.98 8.43
C ALA A 86 3.57 0.52 8.56
N ALA A 87 4.26 0.30 7.43
CA ALA A 87 5.68 -0.03 7.43
C ALA A 87 6.53 1.12 7.98
N ARG A 88 6.29 2.37 7.54
CA ARG A 88 6.97 3.56 8.07
C ARG A 88 6.74 3.75 9.56
N ALA A 89 5.49 3.60 10.02
CA ALA A 89 5.16 3.69 11.44
C ALA A 89 5.87 2.61 12.26
N THR A 90 5.97 1.40 11.72
CA THR A 90 6.70 0.31 12.36
C THR A 90 8.19 0.63 12.47
N SER A 91 8.80 1.18 11.40
CA SER A 91 10.19 1.66 11.43
C SER A 91 10.42 2.65 12.57
N ALA A 92 9.58 3.69 12.64
CA ALA A 92 9.70 4.72 13.67
C ALA A 92 9.55 4.17 15.10
N ASN A 93 8.70 3.15 15.29
CA ASN A 93 8.58 2.48 16.59
C ASN A 93 9.85 1.72 16.97
N TYR A 94 10.51 1.07 16.01
CA TYR A 94 11.79 0.39 16.27
C TYR A 94 12.88 1.41 16.66
N ASP A 95 13.00 2.50 15.90
CA ASP A 95 13.98 3.56 16.18
C ASP A 95 13.80 4.14 17.60
N ALA A 96 12.55 4.34 18.03
CA ALA A 96 12.24 4.81 19.37
C ALA A 96 12.65 3.80 20.46
N VAL A 97 12.33 2.53 20.28
CA VAL A 97 12.69 1.47 21.25
C VAL A 97 14.20 1.30 21.35
N GLU A 98 14.92 1.37 20.22
CA GLU A 98 16.38 1.28 20.21
C GLU A 98 17.03 2.48 20.92
N ALA A 99 16.50 3.69 20.69
CA ALA A 99 16.96 4.89 21.39
C ALA A 99 16.75 4.80 22.91
N ASP A 100 15.58 4.33 23.36
CA ASP A 100 15.28 4.13 24.78
C ASP A 100 16.22 3.10 25.43
N GLN A 101 16.47 1.98 24.74
CA GLN A 101 17.40 0.96 25.21
C GLN A 101 18.84 1.50 25.32
N GLN A 102 19.30 2.24 24.31
CA GLN A 102 20.63 2.82 24.33
C GLN A 102 20.79 3.83 25.47
N ALA A 103 19.78 4.69 25.70
CA ALA A 103 19.79 5.65 26.79
C ALA A 103 19.86 4.96 28.16
N GLU A 104 19.16 3.84 28.33
CA GLU A 104 19.18 3.04 29.55
C GLU A 104 20.55 2.35 29.76
N ILE A 105 21.14 1.78 28.72
CA ILE A 105 22.49 1.20 28.77
C ILE A 105 23.51 2.27 29.18
N ASP A 106 23.45 3.46 28.59
CA ASP A 106 24.34 4.57 28.93
C ASP A 106 24.16 5.03 30.39
N ARG A 107 22.92 5.02 30.90
CA ARG A 107 22.62 5.34 32.30
C ARG A 107 23.26 4.32 33.23
N LEU A 108 22.99 3.03 33.00
CA LEU A 108 23.56 1.94 33.81
C LEU A 108 25.10 1.95 33.76
N GLY A 109 25.69 2.20 32.59
CA GLY A 109 27.14 2.31 32.42
C GLY A 109 27.77 3.47 33.21
N ARG A 110 27.03 4.57 33.42
CA ARG A 110 27.46 5.67 34.30
C ARG A 110 27.31 5.33 35.78
N GLU A 111 26.26 4.60 36.16
CA GLU A 111 26.01 4.22 37.57
C GLU A 111 26.97 3.13 38.09
N LEU A 112 27.54 2.34 37.18
CA LEU A 112 28.50 1.27 37.50
C LEU A 112 29.98 1.72 37.49
N ARG A 113 30.25 2.99 37.18
CA ARG A 113 31.60 3.59 37.19
C ARG A 113 31.80 4.49 38.41
#